data_AF-A0A561U8I8-F1
#
_entry.id   AF-A0A561U8I8-F1
#
_cell.length_a   1.000
_cell.length_b   1.000
_cell.length_c   1.000
_cell.angle_alpha   90.00
_cell.angle_beta   90.00
_cell.angle_gamma   90.00
#
_symmetry.space_group_name_H-M   'P 1'
#
loop_
_entity.id
_entity.type
_entity.pdbx_description
1 polymer ?
#
loop_
_entity_poly.entity_id
_entity_poly.type
_entity_poly.pdbx_seq_one_letter_code
_entity_poly.pdbx_strand_id
1 'polypeptide(L)'
;MLPEPKPTGAQVDVDRPNSARMYDYYLGGSTNFAVDREAAEAGLEAMPHARDYAVANRAFLRRAVSYLVRQGVDQFIDLGSGIPTVGNVHEIAHQHNPQARIAYVDHEPVAVAHARALLGENPMVSIDEADIRDPEAVLDSNGVAKIDFDRPVAVLAVAILPFVPDQDEATALTAAYRDMCGPGSYLAITHISQLAASDEQVVAAEEVMARTPTPVRWRPPEEIAELFDGYELVPPGLVPTPSWHPDRVPSADDIARSNAYAGIGRRV
;
A
#
# COMPACT_ATOMS: atom_id res chain seq x y z
N MET A 1 2.59 26.12 -13.27
CA MET A 1 1.42 25.84 -12.42
C MET A 1 0.52 24.93 -13.23
N LEU A 2 0.54 23.63 -12.95
CA LEU A 2 -0.37 22.68 -13.61
C LEU A 2 -1.79 22.92 -13.05
N PRO A 3 -2.85 22.74 -13.85
CA PRO A 3 -4.22 22.97 -13.39
C PRO A 3 -4.57 21.99 -12.26
N GLU A 4 -5.29 22.49 -11.25
CA GLU A 4 -5.84 21.64 -10.18
C GLU A 4 -6.74 20.56 -10.79
N PRO A 5 -6.63 19.30 -10.33
CA PRO A 5 -7.47 18.22 -10.82
C PRO A 5 -8.94 18.56 -10.57
N LYS A 6 -9.76 18.54 -11.63
CA LYS A 6 -11.20 18.77 -11.51
C LYS A 6 -11.88 17.47 -11.08
N PRO A 7 -12.71 17.49 -10.01
CA PRO A 7 -13.41 16.31 -9.56
C PRO A 7 -14.50 15.91 -10.57
N THR A 8 -14.53 14.65 -10.97
CA THR A 8 -15.65 14.04 -11.70
C THR A 8 -16.01 12.70 -11.08
N GLY A 9 -17.26 12.59 -10.59
CA GLY A 9 -17.87 11.35 -10.08
C GLY A 9 -17.50 11.05 -8.62
N ALA A 10 -18.52 10.99 -7.75
CA ALA A 10 -18.46 11.09 -6.28
C ALA A 10 -17.94 12.47 -5.79
N GLN A 11 -18.68 13.09 -4.87
CA GLN A 11 -18.36 14.41 -4.33
C GLN A 11 -17.05 14.31 -3.55
N VAL A 12 -15.93 14.67 -4.18
CA VAL A 12 -14.62 14.70 -3.53
C VAL A 12 -14.73 15.61 -2.31
N ASP A 13 -14.54 15.05 -1.12
CA ASP A 13 -14.43 15.83 0.10
C ASP A 13 -13.07 16.53 0.10
N VAL A 14 -13.10 17.82 -0.26
CA VAL A 14 -11.95 18.72 -0.28
C VAL A 14 -11.79 19.48 1.04
N ASP A 15 -12.73 19.32 1.98
CA ASP A 15 -12.77 20.02 3.26
C ASP A 15 -12.22 19.16 4.40
N ARG A 16 -12.17 17.83 4.23
CA ARG A 16 -11.55 16.88 5.16
C ARG A 16 -10.25 16.30 4.57
N PRO A 17 -9.14 16.21 5.34
CA PRO A 17 -7.91 15.59 4.86
C PRO A 17 -8.07 14.09 4.61
N ASN A 18 -7.31 13.56 3.65
CA ASN A 18 -7.28 12.14 3.32
C ASN A 18 -5.85 11.57 3.39
N SER A 19 -5.72 10.35 3.89
CA SER A 19 -4.44 9.68 4.08
C SER A 19 -3.65 9.45 2.79
N ALA A 20 -4.29 9.12 1.67
CA ALA A 20 -3.63 8.94 0.38
C ALA A 20 -3.04 10.26 -0.14
N ARG A 21 -3.77 11.37 0.03
CA ARG A 21 -3.32 12.73 -0.33
C ARG A 21 -2.21 13.24 0.60
N MET A 22 -2.26 12.91 1.90
CA MET A 22 -1.16 13.15 2.83
C MET A 22 0.09 12.35 2.46
N TYR A 23 -0.07 11.08 2.07
CA TYR A 23 1.04 10.22 1.66
C TYR A 23 1.73 10.73 0.38
N ASP A 24 0.94 11.19 -0.60
CA ASP A 24 1.45 11.91 -1.79
C ASP A 24 2.30 13.13 -1.39
N TYR A 25 1.82 13.94 -0.44
CA TYR A 25 2.58 15.08 0.07
C TYR A 25 3.90 14.70 0.76
N TYR A 26 3.90 13.61 1.56
CA TYR A 26 5.13 13.09 2.18
C TYR A 26 6.18 12.68 1.15
N LEU A 27 5.74 12.18 0.00
CA LEU A 27 6.59 11.83 -1.14
C LEU A 27 6.98 13.04 -2.03
N GLY A 28 6.50 14.24 -1.71
CA GLY A 28 6.77 15.46 -2.47
C GLY A 28 5.89 15.60 -3.73
N GLY A 29 4.79 14.86 -3.79
CA GLY A 29 3.78 14.99 -4.83
C GLY A 29 2.91 16.24 -4.69
N SER A 30 2.05 16.44 -5.68
CA SER A 30 1.21 17.64 -5.81
C SER A 30 -0.29 17.34 -5.96
N THR A 31 -0.69 16.08 -5.84
CA THR A 31 -2.09 15.66 -5.94
C THR A 31 -2.71 15.68 -4.55
N ASN A 32 -2.70 16.86 -3.93
CA ASN A 32 -3.16 17.10 -2.56
C ASN A 32 -3.72 18.53 -2.43
N PHE A 33 -4.72 18.69 -1.56
CA PHE A 33 -5.35 19.97 -1.28
C PHE A 33 -4.72 20.65 -0.07
N ALA A 34 -5.13 21.90 0.20
CA ALA A 34 -4.62 22.67 1.34
C ALA A 34 -4.84 21.97 2.68
N VAL A 35 -6.02 21.37 2.88
CA VAL A 35 -6.38 20.63 4.10
C VAL A 35 -5.49 19.41 4.31
N ASP A 36 -5.07 18.74 3.23
CA ASP A 36 -4.18 17.58 3.31
C ASP A 36 -2.77 18.01 3.70
N ARG A 37 -2.28 19.13 3.15
CA ARG A 37 -0.96 19.67 3.50
C ARG A 37 -0.90 20.11 4.96
N GLU A 38 -1.93 20.79 5.45
CA GLU A 38 -2.01 21.17 6.86
C GLU A 38 -2.00 19.94 7.78
N ALA A 39 -2.81 18.93 7.47
CA ALA A 39 -2.83 17.68 8.23
C ALA A 39 -1.49 16.92 8.14
N ALA A 40 -0.85 16.93 6.97
CA ALA A 40 0.45 16.30 6.74
C ALA A 40 1.58 17.01 7.50
N GLU A 41 1.60 18.34 7.55
CA GLU A 41 2.57 19.09 8.36
C GLU A 41 2.39 18.79 9.86
N ALA A 42 1.15 18.76 10.36
CA ALA A 42 0.89 18.31 11.73
C ALA A 42 1.34 16.86 11.97
N GLY A 43 1.20 15.99 10.96
CA GLY A 43 1.73 14.63 10.99
C GLY A 43 3.27 14.57 11.04
N LEU A 44 3.96 15.49 10.37
CA LEU A 44 5.42 15.61 10.40
C LEU A 44 5.93 16.16 11.73
N GLU A 45 5.17 17.07 12.36
CA GLU A 45 5.47 17.53 13.72
C GLU A 45 5.34 16.39 14.74
N ALA A 46 4.27 15.59 14.63
CA ALA A 46 4.03 14.43 15.49
C ALA A 46 5.02 13.28 15.22
N MET A 47 5.33 13.03 13.95
CA MET A 47 6.18 11.94 13.48
C MET A 47 7.23 12.48 12.49
N PRO A 48 8.38 12.98 12.98
CA PRO A 48 9.42 13.58 12.13
C PRO A 48 9.92 12.69 10.99
N HIS A 49 9.81 11.37 11.15
CA HIS A 49 10.25 10.37 10.18
C HIS A 49 9.15 9.88 9.22
N ALA A 50 7.99 10.54 9.14
CA ALA A 50 6.91 10.12 8.24
C ALA A 50 7.34 10.12 6.75
N ARG A 51 8.22 11.04 6.34
CA ARG A 51 8.81 11.03 4.98
C ARG A 51 9.74 9.84 4.77
N ASP A 52 10.57 9.51 5.76
CA ASP A 52 11.46 8.35 5.71
C ASP A 52 10.66 7.04 5.57
N TYR A 53 9.57 6.91 6.34
CA TYR A 53 8.61 5.83 6.23
C TYR A 53 8.03 5.69 4.82
N ALA A 54 7.50 6.79 4.27
CA ALA A 54 6.87 6.77 2.93
C ALA A 54 7.87 6.36 1.84
N VAL A 55 9.09 6.89 1.90
CA VAL A 55 10.17 6.54 0.96
C VAL A 55 10.58 5.06 1.13
N ALA A 56 10.72 4.57 2.36
CA ALA A 56 11.08 3.19 2.64
C ALA A 56 10.02 2.20 2.13
N ASN A 57 8.74 2.52 2.28
CA ASN A 57 7.64 1.73 1.75
C ASN A 57 7.64 1.67 0.22
N ARG A 58 7.80 2.82 -0.47
CA ARG A 58 7.91 2.83 -1.94
C ARG A 58 9.13 2.05 -2.42
N ALA A 59 10.24 2.14 -1.70
CA ALA A 59 11.43 1.36 -1.99
C ALA A 59 11.17 -0.15 -1.82
N PHE A 60 10.45 -0.57 -0.77
CA PHE A 60 10.05 -1.96 -0.59
C PHE A 60 9.13 -2.43 -1.71
N LEU A 61 8.07 -1.67 -2.05
CA LEU A 61 7.14 -2.03 -3.13
C LEU A 61 7.88 -2.35 -4.43
N ARG A 62 8.84 -1.51 -4.81
CA ARG A 62 9.68 -1.76 -5.99
C ARG A 62 10.41 -3.10 -5.91
N ARG A 63 11.06 -3.38 -4.77
CA ARG A 63 11.83 -4.62 -4.57
C ARG A 63 10.92 -5.84 -4.52
N ALA A 64 9.76 -5.73 -3.88
CA ALA A 64 8.75 -6.78 -3.80
C ALA A 64 8.22 -7.14 -5.20
N VAL A 65 7.74 -6.16 -5.98
CA VAL A 65 7.25 -6.38 -7.35
C VAL A 65 8.35 -6.99 -8.23
N SER A 66 9.57 -6.42 -8.18
CA SER A 66 10.71 -6.94 -8.95
C SER A 66 11.05 -8.40 -8.57
N TYR A 67 10.97 -8.74 -7.29
CA TYR A 67 11.18 -10.10 -6.80
C TYR A 67 10.09 -11.05 -7.31
N LEU A 68 8.82 -10.66 -7.19
CA LEU A 68 7.66 -11.47 -7.56
C LEU A 68 7.62 -11.76 -9.06
N VAL A 69 7.94 -10.78 -9.91
CA VAL A 69 8.07 -11.03 -11.35
C VAL A 69 9.16 -12.05 -11.66
N ARG A 70 10.29 -12.02 -10.93
CA ARG A 70 11.35 -13.04 -11.06
C ARG A 70 10.93 -14.42 -10.55
N GLN A 71 9.91 -14.50 -9.69
CA GLN A 71 9.29 -15.77 -9.29
C GLN A 71 8.26 -16.28 -10.32
N GLY A 72 8.06 -15.56 -11.42
CA GLY A 72 7.12 -15.93 -12.49
C GLY A 72 5.71 -15.38 -12.30
N VAL A 73 5.48 -14.51 -11.31
CA VAL A 73 4.18 -13.83 -11.16
C VAL A 73 4.03 -12.77 -12.24
N ASP A 74 2.90 -12.81 -12.94
CA ASP A 74 2.52 -11.84 -13.96
C ASP A 74 1.12 -11.26 -13.73
N GLN A 75 0.55 -11.45 -12.53
CA GLN A 75 -0.75 -10.91 -12.14
C GLN A 75 -0.66 -10.29 -10.74
N PHE A 76 -1.08 -9.03 -10.61
CA PHE A 76 -1.00 -8.26 -9.38
C PHE A 76 -2.34 -7.65 -9.04
N ILE A 77 -2.71 -7.72 -7.76
CA ILE A 77 -3.79 -6.94 -7.16
C ILE A 77 -3.15 -6.02 -6.13
N ASP A 78 -3.22 -4.71 -6.34
CA ASP A 78 -2.63 -3.71 -5.44
C ASP A 78 -3.73 -3.00 -4.66
N LEU A 79 -3.86 -3.41 -3.39
CA LEU A 79 -4.93 -3.00 -2.47
C LEU A 79 -4.55 -1.69 -1.80
N GLY A 80 -5.38 -0.66 -1.96
CA GLY A 80 -5.07 0.68 -1.47
C GLY A 80 -3.92 1.31 -2.24
N SER A 81 -3.99 1.23 -3.57
CA SER A 81 -2.93 1.67 -4.48
C SER A 81 -2.48 3.13 -4.29
N GLY A 82 -3.35 3.96 -3.72
CA GLY A 82 -3.12 5.36 -3.43
C GLY A 82 -2.96 6.19 -4.70
N ILE A 83 -2.44 7.39 -4.51
CA ILE A 83 -2.18 8.31 -5.62
C ILE A 83 -0.97 7.79 -6.42
N PRO A 84 -1.10 7.68 -7.76
CA PRO A 84 0.03 7.36 -8.63
C PRO A 84 1.27 8.22 -8.37
N THR A 85 2.43 7.58 -8.26
CA THR A 85 3.73 8.24 -8.03
C THR A 85 4.78 7.70 -9.00
N VAL A 86 6.05 8.09 -8.89
CA VAL A 86 7.12 7.49 -9.70
C VAL A 86 7.35 6.04 -9.26
N GLY A 87 7.40 5.11 -10.22
CA GLY A 87 7.65 3.69 -9.95
C GLY A 87 6.39 2.98 -9.48
N ASN A 88 5.31 3.09 -10.26
CA ASN A 88 4.07 2.36 -10.05
C ASN A 88 4.27 0.85 -10.30
N VAL A 89 3.46 0.00 -9.67
CA VAL A 89 3.54 -1.46 -9.80
C VAL A 89 3.63 -1.92 -11.25
N HIS A 90 2.76 -1.40 -12.13
CA HIS A 90 2.77 -1.77 -13.55
C HIS A 90 4.04 -1.33 -14.27
N GLU A 91 4.59 -0.14 -13.99
CA GLU A 91 5.84 0.33 -14.59
C GLU A 91 7.01 -0.61 -14.22
N ILE A 92 7.07 -1.04 -12.96
CA ILE A 92 8.10 -1.96 -12.47
C ILE A 92 7.91 -3.35 -13.08
N ALA A 93 6.68 -3.86 -13.11
CA ALA A 93 6.38 -5.17 -13.66
C ALA A 93 6.65 -5.23 -15.17
N HIS A 94 6.23 -4.21 -15.93
CA HIS A 94 6.36 -4.13 -17.38
C HIS A 94 7.80 -3.98 -17.87
N GLN A 95 8.73 -3.52 -17.02
CA GLN A 95 10.18 -3.58 -17.31
C GLN A 95 10.67 -5.01 -17.53
N HIS A 96 10.01 -6.00 -16.94
CA HIS A 96 10.39 -7.41 -17.00
C HIS A 96 9.40 -8.25 -17.81
N ASN A 97 8.11 -7.95 -17.71
CA ASN A 97 7.05 -8.62 -18.45
C ASN A 97 5.98 -7.60 -18.90
N PRO A 98 6.01 -7.14 -20.16
CA PRO A 98 5.00 -6.22 -20.71
C PRO A 98 3.57 -6.78 -20.74
N GLN A 99 3.40 -8.08 -20.50
CA GLN A 99 2.09 -8.75 -20.42
C GLN A 99 1.67 -9.00 -18.98
N ALA A 100 2.37 -8.44 -17.98
CA ALA A 100 1.89 -8.51 -16.61
C ALA A 100 0.60 -7.70 -16.44
N ARG A 101 -0.40 -8.31 -15.81
CA ARG A 101 -1.70 -7.70 -15.50
C ARG A 101 -1.68 -7.09 -14.10
N ILE A 102 -2.09 -5.84 -13.96
CA ILE A 102 -2.17 -5.13 -12.69
C ILE A 102 -3.58 -4.60 -12.50
N ALA A 103 -4.24 -5.02 -11.42
CA ALA A 103 -5.48 -4.45 -10.95
C ALA A 103 -5.20 -3.59 -9.71
N TYR A 104 -5.27 -2.27 -9.86
CA TYR A 104 -5.24 -1.35 -8.73
C TYR A 104 -6.64 -1.24 -8.13
N VAL A 105 -6.70 -1.16 -6.80
CA VAL A 105 -7.94 -0.96 -6.04
C VAL A 105 -7.72 0.17 -5.06
N ASP A 106 -8.62 1.15 -5.04
CA ASP A 106 -8.64 2.18 -4.02
C ASP A 106 -10.08 2.65 -3.77
N HIS A 107 -10.38 3.17 -2.59
CA HIS A 107 -11.71 3.72 -2.28
C HIS A 107 -11.72 5.26 -2.34
N GLU A 108 -10.56 5.90 -2.49
CA GLU A 108 -10.44 7.35 -2.50
C GLU A 108 -10.67 7.90 -3.93
N PRO A 109 -11.72 8.71 -4.16
CA PRO A 109 -12.10 9.12 -5.50
C PRO A 109 -11.04 9.95 -6.25
N VAL A 110 -10.22 10.74 -5.56
CA VAL A 110 -9.15 11.54 -6.21
C VAL A 110 -8.03 10.64 -6.72
N ALA A 111 -7.59 9.66 -5.94
CA ALA A 111 -6.60 8.66 -6.31
C ALA A 111 -7.09 7.87 -7.53
N VAL A 112 -8.33 7.38 -7.49
CA VAL A 112 -8.95 6.65 -8.60
C VAL A 112 -9.05 7.52 -9.85
N ALA A 113 -9.55 8.75 -9.74
CA ALA A 113 -9.68 9.66 -10.89
C ALA A 113 -8.31 10.02 -11.49
N HIS A 114 -7.30 10.26 -10.66
CA HIS A 114 -5.94 10.55 -11.09
C HIS A 114 -5.31 9.34 -11.80
N ALA A 115 -5.46 8.14 -11.23
CA ALA A 115 -4.99 6.90 -11.84
C ALA A 115 -5.66 6.65 -13.19
N ARG A 116 -6.99 6.80 -13.30
CA ARG A 116 -7.70 6.65 -14.60
C ARG A 116 -7.15 7.59 -15.67
N ALA A 117 -6.87 8.84 -15.31
CA ALA A 117 -6.31 9.81 -16.25
C ALA A 117 -4.87 9.46 -16.69
N LEU A 118 -4.06 8.90 -15.79
CA LEU A 118 -2.66 8.55 -16.06
C LEU A 118 -2.52 7.22 -16.83
N LEU A 119 -3.34 6.23 -16.51
CA LEU A 119 -3.26 4.88 -17.09
C LEU A 119 -3.74 4.83 -18.54
N GLY A 120 -4.61 5.76 -18.95
CA GLY A 120 -5.15 5.82 -20.31
C GLY A 120 -5.83 4.51 -20.72
N GLU A 121 -5.55 4.05 -21.93
CA GLU A 121 -6.15 2.83 -22.51
C GLU A 121 -5.27 1.57 -22.35
N ASN A 122 -4.37 1.52 -21.36
CA ASN A 122 -3.51 0.35 -21.17
C ASN A 122 -4.35 -0.90 -20.83
N PRO A 123 -4.44 -1.93 -21.72
CA PRO A 123 -5.32 -3.07 -21.51
C PRO A 123 -4.83 -4.03 -20.41
N MET A 124 -3.59 -3.86 -19.95
CA MET A 124 -2.97 -4.68 -18.91
C MET A 124 -3.11 -4.08 -17.53
N VAL A 125 -3.64 -2.86 -17.40
CA VAL A 125 -3.70 -2.14 -16.14
C VAL A 125 -5.09 -1.57 -15.94
N SER A 126 -5.66 -1.78 -14.77
CA SER A 126 -6.97 -1.26 -14.38
C SER A 126 -6.89 -0.58 -13.02
N ILE A 127 -7.85 0.30 -12.75
CA ILE A 127 -8.10 0.89 -11.44
C ILE A 127 -9.59 0.82 -11.15
N ASP A 128 -9.93 0.18 -10.05
CA ASP A 128 -11.29 0.01 -9.56
C ASP A 128 -11.50 0.80 -8.26
N GLU A 129 -12.68 1.40 -8.14
CA GLU A 129 -13.09 2.13 -6.94
C GLU A 129 -13.84 1.17 -6.02
N ALA A 130 -13.18 0.67 -4.98
CA ALA A 130 -13.76 -0.29 -4.04
C ALA A 130 -13.08 -0.23 -2.66
N ASP A 131 -13.85 -0.59 -1.63
CA ASP A 131 -13.32 -0.75 -0.27
C ASP A 131 -12.71 -2.15 -0.14
N ILE A 132 -11.44 -2.21 0.26
CA ILE A 132 -10.74 -3.48 0.41
C ILE A 132 -11.38 -4.38 1.47
N ARG A 133 -12.11 -3.80 2.44
CA ARG A 133 -12.81 -4.55 3.50
C ARG A 133 -14.04 -5.31 2.98
N ASP A 134 -14.39 -5.14 1.71
CA ASP A 134 -15.36 -5.96 1.00
C ASP A 134 -14.66 -6.76 -0.12
N PRO A 135 -14.04 -7.91 0.22
CA PRO A 135 -13.32 -8.72 -0.75
C PRO A 135 -14.19 -9.18 -1.92
N GLU A 136 -15.48 -9.45 -1.70
CA GLU A 136 -16.41 -9.85 -2.76
C GLU A 136 -16.60 -8.71 -3.77
N ALA A 137 -16.87 -7.49 -3.30
CA ALA A 137 -16.98 -6.33 -4.19
C ALA A 137 -15.67 -6.04 -4.94
N VAL A 138 -14.52 -6.24 -4.29
CA VAL A 138 -13.21 -6.10 -4.96
C VAL A 138 -13.04 -7.15 -6.06
N LEU A 139 -13.39 -8.41 -5.81
CA LEU A 139 -13.29 -9.48 -6.82
C LEU A 139 -14.20 -9.23 -8.04
N ASP A 140 -15.42 -8.76 -7.80
CA ASP A 140 -16.40 -8.50 -8.85
C ASP A 140 -16.10 -7.21 -9.63
N SER A 141 -15.10 -6.43 -9.21
CA SER A 141 -14.69 -5.21 -9.89
C SER A 141 -14.09 -5.50 -11.28
N ASN A 142 -14.22 -4.55 -12.20
CA ASN A 142 -13.96 -4.76 -13.62
C ASN A 142 -12.51 -5.17 -13.93
N GLY A 143 -11.56 -4.68 -13.15
CA GLY A 143 -10.16 -5.02 -13.28
C GLY A 143 -9.81 -6.36 -12.66
N VAL A 144 -10.22 -6.58 -11.41
CA VAL A 144 -9.92 -7.81 -10.66
C VAL A 144 -10.61 -9.02 -11.28
N ALA A 145 -11.81 -8.87 -11.85
CA ALA A 145 -12.51 -9.92 -12.58
C ALA A 145 -11.75 -10.44 -13.82
N LYS A 146 -10.68 -9.76 -14.25
CA LYS A 146 -9.79 -10.19 -15.36
C LYS A 146 -8.53 -10.92 -14.87
N ILE A 147 -8.35 -11.05 -13.55
CA ILE A 147 -7.29 -11.85 -12.93
C ILE A 147 -7.68 -13.32 -13.00
N ASP A 148 -6.76 -14.15 -13.45
CA ASP A 148 -6.88 -15.61 -13.47
C ASP A 148 -6.34 -16.19 -12.16
N PHE A 149 -7.24 -16.48 -11.22
CA PHE A 149 -6.90 -16.98 -9.88
C PHE A 149 -6.47 -18.47 -9.85
N ASP A 150 -6.58 -19.19 -10.97
CA ASP A 150 -6.02 -20.54 -11.13
C ASP A 150 -4.50 -20.50 -11.36
N ARG A 151 -3.96 -19.31 -11.61
CA ARG A 151 -2.52 -19.03 -11.75
C ARG A 151 -2.00 -18.22 -10.56
N PRO A 152 -0.68 -18.21 -10.31
CA PRO A 152 -0.11 -17.37 -9.27
C PRO A 152 -0.47 -15.88 -9.40
N VAL A 153 -1.02 -15.32 -8.33
CA VAL A 153 -1.33 -13.89 -8.19
C VAL A 153 -0.50 -13.31 -7.04
N ALA A 154 -0.02 -12.08 -7.18
CA ALA A 154 0.53 -11.32 -6.07
C ALA A 154 -0.48 -10.28 -5.56
N VAL A 155 -0.96 -10.46 -4.33
CA VAL A 155 -1.72 -9.45 -3.61
C VAL A 155 -0.73 -8.55 -2.87
N LEU A 156 -0.80 -7.25 -3.12
CA LEU A 156 0.02 -6.23 -2.48
C LEU A 156 -0.87 -5.44 -1.52
N ALA A 157 -0.53 -5.48 -0.23
CA ALA A 157 -1.17 -4.72 0.84
C ALA A 157 -0.10 -3.85 1.51
N VAL A 158 0.46 -2.93 0.72
CA VAL A 158 1.57 -2.06 1.13
C VAL A 158 1.00 -0.78 1.70
N ALA A 159 1.27 -0.51 2.98
CA ALA A 159 0.83 0.68 3.71
C ALA A 159 -0.69 0.85 3.88
N ILE A 160 -1.49 -0.20 3.63
CA ILE A 160 -2.96 -0.13 3.68
C ILE A 160 -3.59 -0.79 4.91
N LEU A 161 -3.01 -1.88 5.42
CA LEU A 161 -3.54 -2.58 6.60
C LEU A 161 -3.51 -1.77 7.92
N PRO A 162 -2.69 -0.71 8.09
CA PRO A 162 -2.84 0.18 9.24
C PRO A 162 -4.24 0.80 9.34
N PHE A 163 -4.98 0.94 8.23
CA PHE A 163 -6.33 1.49 8.18
C PHE A 163 -7.44 0.46 8.49
N VAL A 164 -7.06 -0.76 8.88
CA VAL A 164 -7.95 -1.77 9.44
C VAL A 164 -7.49 -1.98 10.89
N PRO A 165 -7.95 -1.18 11.86
CA PRO A 165 -7.38 -1.15 13.21
C PRO A 165 -7.62 -2.44 13.99
N ASP A 166 -8.77 -3.07 13.82
CA ASP A 166 -9.08 -4.31 14.51
C ASP A 166 -8.18 -5.46 14.01
N GLN A 167 -7.59 -6.22 14.94
CA GLN A 167 -6.66 -7.30 14.61
C GLN A 167 -7.38 -8.48 13.96
N ASP A 168 -8.54 -8.88 14.48
CA ASP A 168 -9.31 -10.01 13.95
C ASP A 168 -9.86 -9.67 12.56
N GLU A 169 -10.33 -8.43 12.35
CA GLU A 169 -10.74 -7.93 11.04
C GLU A 169 -9.59 -7.93 10.03
N ALA A 170 -8.40 -7.45 10.40
CA ALA A 170 -7.24 -7.43 9.51
C ALA A 170 -6.76 -8.85 9.14
N THR A 171 -6.77 -9.78 10.09
CA THR A 171 -6.42 -11.19 9.85
C THR A 171 -7.47 -11.89 9.00
N ALA A 172 -8.77 -11.65 9.27
CA ALA A 172 -9.85 -12.17 8.44
C ALA A 172 -9.77 -11.63 7.00
N LEU A 173 -9.38 -10.36 6.85
CA LEU A 173 -9.21 -9.72 5.56
C LEU A 173 -8.08 -10.35 4.74
N THR A 174 -6.89 -10.53 5.33
CA THR A 174 -5.78 -11.18 4.62
C THR A 174 -6.08 -12.65 4.32
N ALA A 175 -6.81 -13.34 5.21
CA ALA A 175 -7.32 -14.69 4.99
C ALA A 175 -8.30 -14.76 3.81
N ALA A 176 -9.24 -13.82 3.68
CA ALA A 176 -10.18 -13.78 2.57
C ALA A 176 -9.46 -13.66 1.22
N TYR A 177 -8.53 -12.71 1.10
CA TYR A 177 -7.71 -12.57 -0.13
C TYR A 177 -6.79 -13.77 -0.38
N ARG A 178 -6.24 -14.39 0.69
CA ARG A 178 -5.48 -15.63 0.57
C ARG A 178 -6.31 -16.72 -0.06
N ASP A 179 -7.51 -16.96 0.48
CA ASP A 179 -8.34 -18.12 0.15
C ASP A 179 -8.83 -18.06 -1.31
N MET A 180 -8.95 -16.85 -1.86
CA MET A 180 -9.27 -16.59 -3.27
C MET A 180 -8.15 -16.95 -4.26
N CYS A 181 -6.87 -16.87 -3.86
CA CYS A 181 -5.74 -16.97 -4.80
C CYS A 181 -5.09 -18.35 -4.79
N GLY A 182 -5.04 -19.12 -5.88
CA GLY A 182 -4.51 -20.49 -5.88
C GLY A 182 -3.06 -20.68 -5.36
N PRO A 183 -2.62 -21.92 -5.09
CA PRO A 183 -1.26 -22.21 -4.65
C PRO A 183 -0.18 -21.60 -5.55
N GLY A 184 0.93 -21.17 -4.95
CA GLY A 184 1.98 -20.41 -5.62
C GLY A 184 1.73 -18.91 -5.69
N SER A 185 0.57 -18.42 -5.24
CA SER A 185 0.28 -16.99 -5.07
C SER A 185 1.06 -16.39 -3.90
N TYR A 186 1.11 -15.06 -3.84
CA TYR A 186 1.88 -14.31 -2.85
C TYR A 186 1.08 -13.19 -2.22
N LEU A 187 1.41 -12.88 -0.97
CA LEU A 187 0.94 -11.69 -0.25
C LEU A 187 2.16 -10.87 0.15
N ALA A 188 2.20 -9.59 -0.19
CA ALA A 188 3.24 -8.65 0.26
C ALA A 188 2.61 -7.59 1.17
N ILE A 189 3.10 -7.48 2.40
CA ILE A 189 2.59 -6.51 3.38
C ILE A 189 3.71 -5.55 3.76
N THR A 190 3.37 -4.26 3.92
CA THR A 190 4.06 -3.41 4.87
C THR A 190 3.10 -2.88 5.91
N HIS A 191 3.59 -2.70 7.13
CA HIS A 191 2.78 -2.21 8.22
C HIS A 191 3.61 -1.30 9.13
N ILE A 192 3.01 -0.18 9.56
CA ILE A 192 3.63 0.72 10.53
C ILE A 192 3.84 0.01 11.86
N SER A 193 5.02 0.20 12.44
CA SER A 193 5.45 -0.44 13.67
C SER A 193 6.53 0.41 14.34
N GLN A 194 6.52 0.45 15.66
CA GLN A 194 7.40 1.33 16.42
C GLN A 194 8.85 0.80 16.38
N LEU A 195 9.76 1.59 15.78
CA LEU A 195 11.21 1.32 15.75
C LEU A 195 11.99 2.46 16.42
N ALA A 196 12.00 3.64 15.80
CA ALA A 196 12.61 4.85 16.36
C ALA A 196 11.60 5.76 17.06
N ALA A 197 10.30 5.62 16.74
CA ALA A 197 9.26 6.45 17.32
C ALA A 197 9.14 6.21 18.84
N SER A 198 8.92 7.28 19.60
CA SER A 198 8.52 7.16 21.01
C SER A 198 7.01 6.90 21.13
N ASP A 199 6.57 6.42 22.29
CA ASP A 199 5.15 6.19 22.57
C ASP A 199 4.32 7.48 22.40
N GLU A 200 4.88 8.63 22.81
CA GLU A 200 4.26 9.95 22.64
C GLU A 200 4.08 10.31 21.16
N GLN A 201 5.07 10.00 20.31
CA GLN A 201 4.99 10.23 18.86
C GLN A 201 3.96 9.31 18.20
N VAL A 202 3.86 8.05 18.65
CA VAL A 202 2.84 7.11 18.16
C VAL A 202 1.44 7.64 18.47
N VAL A 203 1.18 8.02 19.73
CA VAL A 203 -0.11 8.59 20.15
C VAL A 203 -0.44 9.86 19.37
N ALA A 204 0.51 10.79 19.25
CA ALA A 204 0.31 12.04 18.51
C ALA A 204 0.00 11.79 17.02
N ALA A 205 0.67 10.80 16.40
CA ALA A 205 0.41 10.43 15.01
C ALA A 205 -0.99 9.79 14.85
N GLU A 206 -1.42 8.96 15.77
CA GLU A 206 -2.77 8.37 15.77
C GLU A 206 -3.86 9.45 15.95
N GLU A 207 -3.64 10.44 16.82
CA GLU A 207 -4.54 11.60 16.97
C GLU A 207 -4.65 12.44 15.70
N VAL A 208 -3.54 12.66 14.99
CA VAL A 208 -3.54 13.33 13.68
C VAL A 208 -4.41 12.55 12.70
N MET A 209 -4.24 11.24 12.63
CA MET A 209 -4.95 10.36 11.69
C MET A 209 -6.43 10.18 12.03
N ALA A 210 -6.81 10.27 13.31
CA ALA A 210 -8.21 10.24 13.74
C ALA A 210 -9.07 11.40 13.17
N ARG A 211 -8.42 12.46 12.67
CA ARG A 211 -9.10 13.57 11.95
C ARG A 211 -9.45 13.22 10.49
N THR A 212 -8.79 12.22 9.92
CA THR A 212 -9.10 11.70 8.59
C THR A 212 -10.28 10.71 8.65
N PRO A 213 -10.91 10.33 7.52
CA PRO A 213 -11.97 9.31 7.50
C PRO A 213 -11.56 7.95 8.04
N THR A 214 -10.26 7.63 8.03
CA THR A 214 -9.73 6.31 8.33
C THR A 214 -8.68 6.40 9.45
N PRO A 215 -9.02 6.01 10.70
CA PRO A 215 -8.03 5.93 11.77
C PRO A 215 -6.98 4.87 11.41
N VAL A 216 -5.77 5.04 11.94
CA VAL A 216 -4.68 4.07 11.79
C VAL A 216 -4.40 3.38 13.12
N ARG A 217 -3.84 2.19 13.06
CA ARG A 217 -3.27 1.50 14.21
C ARG A 217 -1.83 1.07 13.94
N TRP A 218 -0.97 1.26 14.93
CA TRP A 218 0.37 0.68 14.94
C TRP A 218 0.33 -0.75 15.48
N ARG A 219 1.03 -1.66 14.79
CA ARG A 219 1.11 -3.07 15.21
C ARG A 219 2.54 -3.44 15.57
N PRO A 220 2.76 -4.19 16.66
CA PRO A 220 4.05 -4.78 16.93
C PRO A 220 4.31 -5.93 15.93
N PRO A 221 5.57 -6.35 15.73
CA PRO A 221 5.94 -7.32 14.69
C PRO A 221 5.26 -8.68 14.85
N GLU A 222 4.95 -9.11 16.07
CA GLU A 222 4.20 -10.35 16.34
C GLU A 222 2.80 -10.32 15.74
N GLU A 223 2.04 -9.23 15.91
CA GLU A 223 0.70 -9.09 15.34
C GLU A 223 0.76 -8.91 13.81
N ILE A 224 1.82 -8.32 13.28
CA ILE A 224 2.03 -8.22 11.83
C ILE A 224 2.33 -9.61 11.24
N ALA A 225 3.02 -10.48 11.98
CA ALA A 225 3.31 -11.84 11.54
C ALA A 225 2.04 -12.69 11.40
N GLU A 226 1.06 -12.51 12.29
CA GLU A 226 -0.25 -13.18 12.24
C GLU A 226 -1.04 -12.85 10.95
N LEU A 227 -0.81 -11.67 10.35
CA LEU A 227 -1.44 -11.30 9.08
C LEU A 227 -0.98 -12.19 7.90
N PHE A 228 0.11 -12.93 8.08
CA PHE A 228 0.63 -13.92 7.13
C PHE A 228 0.20 -15.37 7.46
N ASP A 229 -0.75 -15.57 8.37
CA ASP A 229 -1.25 -16.92 8.69
C ASP A 229 -1.70 -17.67 7.43
N GLY A 230 -1.26 -18.92 7.29
CA GLY A 230 -1.49 -19.73 6.09
C GLY A 230 -0.53 -19.44 4.93
N TYR A 231 0.47 -18.58 5.10
CA TYR A 231 1.56 -18.37 4.15
C TYR A 231 2.90 -18.86 4.69
N GLU A 232 3.77 -19.32 3.80
CA GLU A 232 5.19 -19.51 4.07
C GLU A 232 5.93 -18.19 3.84
N LEU A 233 6.52 -17.61 4.89
CA LEU A 233 7.29 -16.37 4.76
C LEU A 233 8.55 -16.58 3.92
N VAL A 234 8.66 -15.80 2.84
CA VAL A 234 9.84 -15.72 2.00
C VAL A 234 10.99 -15.13 2.81
N PRO A 235 12.20 -15.75 2.84
CA PRO A 235 13.37 -15.18 3.49
C PRO A 235 13.61 -13.72 3.04
N PRO A 236 14.00 -12.80 3.94
CA PRO A 236 14.40 -13.02 5.34
C PRO A 236 13.23 -13.12 6.34
N GLY A 237 11.99 -13.23 5.86
CA GLY A 237 10.78 -13.20 6.68
C GLY A 237 10.28 -11.79 6.91
N LEU A 238 9.71 -11.54 8.09
CA LEU A 238 9.23 -10.23 8.50
C LEU A 238 10.38 -9.41 9.11
N VAL A 239 10.76 -8.33 8.43
CA VAL A 239 11.90 -7.46 8.83
C VAL A 239 11.54 -5.99 8.61
N PRO A 240 12.26 -5.02 9.21
CA PRO A 240 12.06 -3.61 8.89
C PRO A 240 12.11 -3.35 7.37
N THR A 241 11.30 -2.42 6.87
CA THR A 241 11.11 -2.17 5.43
C THR A 241 12.43 -1.96 4.64
N PRO A 242 13.48 -1.29 5.16
CA PRO A 242 14.75 -1.15 4.44
C PRO A 242 15.55 -2.45 4.38
N SER A 243 15.29 -3.41 5.26
CA SER A 243 16.06 -4.66 5.41
C SER A 243 15.56 -5.80 4.54
N TRP A 244 14.38 -5.68 3.92
CA TRP A 244 13.85 -6.73 3.04
C TRP A 244 14.52 -6.66 1.66
N HIS A 245 15.37 -7.64 1.33
CA HIS A 245 16.17 -7.72 0.08
C HIS A 245 16.73 -6.37 -0.41
N PRO A 246 17.57 -5.68 0.36
CA PRO A 246 18.00 -4.34 0.03
C PRO A 246 18.98 -4.30 -1.15
N ASP A 247 18.91 -3.27 -2.00
CA ASP A 247 19.89 -3.07 -3.08
C ASP A 247 21.27 -2.62 -2.55
N ARG A 248 21.31 -2.02 -1.36
CA ARG A 248 22.52 -1.66 -0.60
C ARG A 248 22.29 -1.91 0.88
N VAL A 249 23.32 -2.29 1.62
CA VAL A 249 23.19 -2.49 3.08
C VAL A 249 22.64 -1.20 3.73
N PRO A 250 21.45 -1.23 4.37
CA PRO A 250 20.90 -0.06 5.02
C PRO A 250 21.68 0.27 6.29
N SER A 251 21.79 1.55 6.62
CA SER A 251 22.35 1.95 7.92
C SER A 251 21.37 1.62 9.05
N ALA A 252 21.86 1.55 10.29
CA ALA A 252 21.00 1.39 11.47
C ALA A 252 19.96 2.52 11.56
N ASP A 253 20.35 3.73 11.20
CA ASP A 253 19.47 4.88 11.16
C ASP A 253 18.39 4.77 10.09
N ASP A 254 18.72 4.27 8.89
CA ASP A 254 17.73 4.06 7.82
C ASP A 254 16.66 3.05 8.29
N ILE A 255 17.09 1.98 8.96
CA ILE A 255 16.20 0.97 9.56
C ILE A 255 15.33 1.60 10.64
N ALA A 256 15.92 2.33 11.58
CA ALA A 256 15.19 2.87 12.73
C ALA A 256 14.14 3.90 12.29
N ARG A 257 14.48 4.81 11.38
CA ARG A 257 13.57 5.85 10.88
C ARG A 257 12.42 5.30 10.03
N SER A 258 12.50 4.07 9.54
CA SER A 258 11.45 3.53 8.68
C SER A 258 10.14 3.26 9.41
N ASN A 259 10.17 3.01 10.73
CA ASN A 259 8.99 2.72 11.57
C ASN A 259 7.96 1.80 10.92
N ALA A 260 8.45 0.76 10.24
CA ALA A 260 7.59 -0.19 9.54
C ALA A 260 8.33 -1.50 9.25
N TYR A 261 7.56 -2.59 9.28
CA TYR A 261 8.01 -3.91 8.85
C TYR A 261 7.44 -4.25 7.47
N ALA A 262 8.13 -5.15 6.79
CA ALA A 262 7.76 -5.69 5.50
C ALA A 262 7.99 -7.19 5.43
N GLY A 263 7.12 -7.89 4.72
CA GLY A 263 7.24 -9.32 4.47
C GLY A 263 6.57 -9.71 3.16
N ILE A 264 6.98 -10.85 2.62
CA ILE A 264 6.27 -11.53 1.53
C ILE A 264 5.98 -12.95 2.00
N GLY A 265 4.72 -13.36 1.95
CA GLY A 265 4.27 -14.71 2.18
C GLY A 265 3.95 -15.40 0.86
N ARG A 266 4.28 -16.69 0.74
CA ARG A 266 3.90 -17.54 -0.39
C ARG A 266 2.80 -18.51 0.07
N ARG A 267 1.70 -18.58 -0.67
CA ARG A 267 0.66 -19.59 -0.45
C ARG A 267 1.19 -20.91 -1.01
N VAL A 268 1.38 -21.91 -0.15
CA VAL A 268 1.89 -23.25 -0.52
C VAL A 268 0.78 -24.22 -0.85
#